data_AF-A0A9W6NY62-F1
#
_entry.id   AF-A0A9W6NY62-F1
#
_cell.length_a   1.000
_cell.length_b   1.000
_cell.length_c   1.000
_cell.angle_alpha   90.00
_cell.angle_beta   90.00
_cell.angle_gamma   90.00
#
_symmetry.space_group_name_H-M   'P 1'
#
loop_
_entity.id
_entity.type
_entity.pdbx_description
1 polymer ?
#
loop_
_entity_poly.entity_id
_entity_poly.type
_entity_poly.pdbx_seq_one_letter_code
_entity_poly.pdbx_strand_id
1 'polypeptide(L)' 'MSTGAEVVERYIEIMNELDIDALGGIFADDVVVRLPFAPDPVPKVTEGKAAVLALYAGFPHLVGPLGSTTW' A
#
# COMPACT_ATOMS: atom_id res chain seq x y z
N MET A 1 1.42 20.27 -9.73
CA MET A 1 0.55 19.08 -9.68
C MET A 1 1.36 17.93 -10.24
N SER A 2 1.49 16.83 -9.51
CA SER A 2 2.15 15.63 -10.03
C SER A 2 1.25 14.94 -11.05
N THR A 3 1.85 14.38 -12.08
CA THR A 3 1.22 13.44 -13.00
C THR A 3 0.94 12.11 -12.29
N GLY A 4 0.06 11.28 -12.88
CA GLY A 4 -0.19 9.94 -12.33
C GLY A 4 1.06 9.05 -12.31
N ALA A 5 1.96 9.20 -13.29
CA ALA A 5 3.20 8.44 -13.35
C ALA A 5 4.15 8.79 -12.19
N GLU A 6 4.34 10.08 -11.92
CA GLU A 6 5.17 10.55 -10.81
C GLU A 6 4.64 10.08 -9.44
N VAL A 7 3.32 9.99 -9.27
CA VAL A 7 2.71 9.46 -8.03
C VAL A 7 2.98 7.97 -7.87
N VAL A 8 2.92 7.19 -8.94
CA VAL A 8 3.19 5.75 -8.90
C VAL A 8 4.67 5.47 -8.63
N GLU A 9 5.59 6.20 -9.27
CA GLU A 9 7.02 6.10 -8.99
C GLU A 9 7.31 6.38 -7.52
N ARG A 10 6.74 7.48 -6.99
CA ARG A 10 6.88 7.84 -5.58
C ARG A 10 6.30 6.78 -4.63
N TYR A 11 5.15 6.19 -4.98
CA TYR A 11 4.55 5.08 -4.22
C TYR A 11 5.50 3.88 -4.13
N ILE A 12 6.15 3.50 -5.23
CA ILE A 12 7.09 2.37 -5.26
C ILE A 12 8.31 2.64 -4.38
N GLU A 13 8.89 3.85 -4.46
CA GLU A 13 9.99 4.27 -3.58
C GLU A 13 9.63 4.15 -2.10
N ILE A 14 8.48 4.72 -1.71
CA ILE A 14 7.96 4.69 -0.34
C ILE A 14 7.79 3.23 0.14
N MET A 15 7.22 2.37 -0.69
CA MET A 15 6.97 0.98 -0.33
C MET A 15 8.23 0.12 -0.25
N ASN A 16 9.30 0.46 -0.98
CA ASN A 16 10.59 -0.20 -0.85
C ASN A 16 11.27 0.11 0.49
N GLU A 17 11.04 1.30 1.02
CA GLU A 17 11.55 1.75 2.33
C GLU A 17 10.59 1.44 3.49
N LEU A 18 9.36 1.00 3.17
CA LEU A 18 8.26 0.80 4.11
C LEU A 18 7.92 2.06 4.94
N ASP A 19 8.05 3.25 4.33
CA ASP A 19 7.75 4.52 4.97
C ASP A 19 6.23 4.83 4.94
N ILE A 20 5.49 4.24 5.88
CA ILE A 20 4.03 4.39 5.95
C ILE A 20 3.59 5.84 6.20
N ASP A 21 4.42 6.64 6.87
CA ASP A 21 4.13 8.05 7.11
C ASP A 21 4.18 8.84 5.79
N ALA A 22 5.20 8.60 4.96
CA ALA A 22 5.30 9.20 3.62
C ALA A 22 4.14 8.77 2.70
N LEU A 23 3.62 7.55 2.87
CA LEU A 23 2.46 7.05 2.13
C LEU A 23 1.20 7.89 2.41
N GLY A 24 1.06 8.38 3.65
CA GLY A 24 0.01 9.33 4.03
C GLY A 24 0.09 10.66 3.26
N GLY A 25 1.27 11.05 2.77
CA GLY A 25 1.46 12.27 1.98
C GLY A 25 0.90 12.20 0.56
N ILE A 26 0.72 11.00 0.00
CA ILE A 26 0.29 10.82 -1.40
C ILE A 26 -1.19 10.41 -1.54
N PHE A 27 -1.82 9.90 -0.49
CA PHE A 27 -3.23 9.50 -0.53
C PHE A 27 -4.19 10.67 -0.24
N ALA A 28 -5.26 10.74 -1.02
CA ALA A 28 -6.44 11.55 -0.70
C ALA A 28 -7.17 10.99 0.52
N ASP A 29 -7.95 11.82 1.21
CA ASP A 29 -8.66 11.42 2.43
C ASP A 29 -9.70 10.31 2.16
N ASP A 30 -10.27 10.30 0.96
CA ASP A 30 -11.26 9.36 0.45
C ASP A 30 -10.66 8.22 -0.39
N VAL A 31 -9.34 7.97 -0.28
CA VAL A 31 -8.67 6.91 -1.03
C VAL A 31 -9.37 5.55 -0.88
N VAL A 32 -9.43 4.80 -1.98
CA VAL A 32 -9.94 3.42 -2.00
C VAL A 32 -8.85 2.51 -2.55
N VAL A 33 -8.42 1.55 -1.74
CA VAL A 33 -7.51 0.48 -2.17
C VAL A 33 -8.33 -0.76 -2.50
N ARG A 34 -8.07 -1.33 -3.68
CA ARG A 34 -8.70 -2.57 -4.15
C ARG A 34 -7.60 -3.61 -4.33
N LEU A 35 -7.77 -4.75 -3.66
CA LEU A 35 -6.93 -5.94 -3.79
C LEU A 35 -7.81 -7.09 -4.32
N PRO A 36 -8.06 -7.17 -5.64
CA PRO A 36 -9.04 -8.09 -6.21
C PRO A 36 -8.76 -9.56 -5.92
N PHE A 37 -7.47 -9.87 -5.71
CA PHE A 37 -6.95 -11.22 -5.50
C PHE A 37 -6.48 -11.45 -4.06
N ALA A 38 -6.81 -10.56 -3.12
CA ALA A 38 -6.49 -10.79 -1.72
C ALA A 38 -7.13 -12.09 -1.21
N PRO A 39 -6.38 -12.97 -0.52
CA PRO A 39 -6.93 -14.17 0.09
C PRO A 39 -7.74 -13.82 1.34
N ASP A 40 -8.68 -14.68 1.72
CA ASP A 40 -9.36 -14.54 3.01
C ASP A 40 -8.35 -14.70 4.17
N PRO A 41 -8.41 -13.89 5.23
CA PRO A 41 -9.45 -12.91 5.56
C PRO A 41 -9.16 -11.46 5.12
N VAL A 42 -8.20 -11.21 4.23
CA VAL A 42 -7.77 -9.85 3.86
C VAL A 42 -8.88 -9.13 3.05
N PRO A 43 -9.29 -7.91 3.45
CA PRO A 43 -10.31 -7.16 2.72
C PRO A 43 -9.90 -6.87 1.27
N LYS A 44 -10.79 -7.19 0.33
CA LYS A 44 -10.60 -6.89 -1.11
C LYS A 44 -10.80 -5.42 -1.46
N VAL A 45 -11.48 -4.68 -0.60
CA VAL A 45 -11.71 -3.24 -0.72
C VAL A 45 -11.50 -2.61 0.66
N THR A 46 -10.70 -1.56 0.72
CA THR A 46 -10.47 -0.75 1.93
C THR A 46 -10.67 0.71 1.56
N GLU A 47 -11.49 1.42 2.33
CA GLU A 47 -11.94 2.78 2.02
C GLU A 47 -11.52 3.75 3.13
N GLY A 48 -11.08 4.93 2.73
CA GLY A 48 -10.65 6.00 3.62
C GLY A 48 -9.19 5.87 4.03
N LYS A 49 -8.51 7.02 4.09
CA LYS A 49 -7.07 7.11 4.33
C LYS A 49 -6.60 6.41 5.60
N ALA A 50 -7.30 6.59 6.71
CA ALA A 50 -6.94 5.95 7.98
C ALA A 50 -6.96 4.42 7.89
N ALA A 51 -8.00 3.85 7.27
CA ALA A 51 -8.12 2.40 7.10
C ALA A 51 -7.08 1.84 6.12
N VAL A 52 -6.81 2.58 5.03
CA VAL A 52 -5.77 2.21 4.05
C VAL A 52 -4.38 2.24 4.68
N LEU A 53 -4.03 3.27 5.46
CA LEU A 53 -2.73 3.31 6.14
C LEU A 53 -2.60 2.19 7.18
N ALA A 54 -3.68 1.84 7.90
CA ALA A 54 -3.70 0.70 8.80
C ALA A 54 -3.48 -0.63 8.06
N LEU A 55 -4.06 -0.79 6.86
CA LEU A 55 -3.81 -1.95 6.00
C LEU A 55 -2.31 -2.04 5.66
N TYR A 56 -1.69 -0.96 5.15
CA TYR A 56 -0.27 -0.95 4.78
C TYR A 56 0.68 -1.10 5.97
N ALA A 57 0.34 -0.58 7.15
CA ALA A 57 1.11 -0.83 8.38
C ALA A 57 1.14 -2.31 8.77
N GLY A 58 0.13 -3.09 8.37
CA GLY A 58 0.09 -4.54 8.54
C GLY A 58 0.87 -5.33 7.48
N PHE A 59 1.19 -4.74 6.33
CA PHE A 59 1.85 -5.44 5.22
C PHE A 59 3.18 -6.10 5.57
N PRO A 60 4.09 -5.47 6.34
CA PRO A 60 5.35 -6.11 6.76
C PRO A 60 5.16 -7.45 7.48
N HIS A 61 3.98 -7.70 8.06
CA HIS A 61 3.62 -8.98 8.68
C HIS A 61 2.96 -9.98 7.72
N LEU A 62 2.51 -9.53 6.55
CA LEU A 62 1.79 -10.33 5.54
C LEU A 62 2.67 -10.73 4.36
N VAL A 63 3.62 -9.88 3.98
CA VAL A 63 4.66 -10.22 3.02
C VAL A 63 5.88 -10.69 3.83
N GLY A 64 6.22 -11.99 3.75
CA GLY A 64 7.55 -12.44 4.16
C GLY A 64 8.63 -11.63 3.42
N PRO A 65 9.92 -11.71 3.80
CA PRO A 65 10.96 -10.89 3.17
C PRO A 65 10.83 -10.95 1.65
N LEU A 66 10.65 -9.78 1.02
CA LEU A 66 10.58 -9.66 -0.44
C LEU A 66 11.87 -10.25 -1.01
N GLY A 67 11.79 -11.48 -1.51
CA GLY A 67 12.94 -12.26 -1.97
C GLY A 67 13.05 -13.71 -1.44
N SER A 68 12.18 -14.17 -0.53
CA SER A 68 12.26 -15.56 -0.03
C SER A 68 11.52 -16.62 -0.85
N THR A 69 10.84 -16.24 -1.93
CA THR A 69 10.27 -17.23 -2.86
C THR A 69 11.32 -17.56 -3.92
N THR A 70 12.08 -18.62 -3.69
CA THR A 70 12.79 -19.34 -4.75
C THR A 70 11.77 -19.81 -5.77
N TRP A 71 11.83 -19.24 -6.98
CA TRP A 71 11.28 -19.85 -8.20
C TRP A 71 12.33 -20.74 -8.84
#